data_AF-A0A9E6W332-F1
#
_entry.id   AF-A0A9E6W332-F1
#
_cell.length_a   1.000
_cell.length_b   1.000
_cell.length_c   1.000
_cell.angle_alpha   90.00
_cell.angle_beta   90.00
_cell.angle_gamma   90.00
#
_symmetry.space_group_name_H-M   'P 1'
#
loop_
_entity.id
_entity.type
_entity.pdbx_description
1 polymer ?
#
loop_
_entity_poly.entity_id
_entity_poly.type
_entity_poly.pdbx_seq_one_letter_code
_entity_poly.pdbx_strand_id
1 'polypeptide(L)'
;MIQTLRIRKAFSIYIQIILLLILTLPISCSINNKSTNSLMITYNNYESLSRLIDSSVQIVGIGAATHGSNEVDLYQTDVAKLLINKNGFRTILIESAYQDGLIIGNYIHSKEVNTKTKELIEIYFSQKYVDFFNWIRNFNLEDTNKNDPIRLFAIDRLYFNNIHQEDS
;
A
#
# COMPACT_ATOMS: atom_id res chain seq x y z
N MET A 1 -71.01 -11.87 -4.68
CA MET A 1 -70.37 -12.01 -6.01
C MET A 1 -69.61 -10.76 -6.46
N ILE A 2 -70.13 -9.54 -6.27
CA ILE A 2 -69.48 -8.29 -6.76
C ILE A 2 -68.18 -7.93 -5.99
N GLN A 3 -68.11 -8.19 -4.68
CA GLN A 3 -66.91 -7.89 -3.88
C GLN A 3 -65.71 -8.77 -4.25
N THR A 4 -65.93 -10.06 -4.51
CA THR A 4 -64.84 -10.99 -4.89
C THR A 4 -64.27 -10.66 -6.28
N LEU A 5 -65.07 -10.14 -7.20
CA LEU A 5 -64.62 -9.61 -8.49
C LEU A 5 -63.76 -8.34 -8.35
N ARG A 6 -64.10 -7.44 -7.41
CA ARG A 6 -63.32 -6.22 -7.15
C ARG A 6 -61.93 -6.54 -6.56
N ILE A 7 -61.86 -7.49 -5.64
CA ILE A 7 -60.60 -7.92 -5.02
C ILE A 7 -59.68 -8.58 -6.05
N ARG A 8 -60.23 -9.44 -6.94
CA ARG A 8 -59.44 -10.09 -8.01
C ARG A 8 -58.86 -9.09 -9.00
N LYS A 9 -59.62 -8.04 -9.35
CA LYS A 9 -59.12 -6.95 -10.23
C LYS A 9 -58.04 -6.11 -9.55
N ALA A 10 -58.22 -5.77 -8.28
CA ALA A 10 -57.21 -5.03 -7.51
C ALA A 10 -55.90 -5.81 -7.37
N PHE A 11 -56.00 -7.13 -7.11
CA PHE A 11 -54.84 -8.02 -7.02
C PHE A 11 -54.10 -8.16 -8.37
N SER A 12 -54.86 -8.26 -9.47
CA SER A 12 -54.28 -8.30 -10.83
C SER A 12 -53.53 -7.02 -11.19
N ILE A 13 -54.08 -5.85 -10.82
CA ILE A 13 -53.43 -4.56 -11.06
C ILE A 13 -52.16 -4.44 -10.22
N TYR A 14 -52.20 -4.88 -8.97
CA TYR A 14 -51.04 -4.88 -8.08
C TYR A 14 -49.89 -5.74 -8.62
N ILE A 15 -50.19 -6.94 -9.12
CA ILE A 15 -49.20 -7.82 -9.77
C ILE A 15 -48.60 -7.17 -11.02
N GLN A 16 -49.42 -6.49 -11.83
CA GLN A 16 -48.94 -5.81 -13.04
C GLN A 16 -48.00 -4.64 -12.72
N ILE A 17 -48.27 -3.89 -11.64
CA ILE A 17 -47.40 -2.80 -11.18
C ILE A 17 -46.04 -3.33 -10.69
N ILE A 18 -46.05 -4.44 -9.94
CA ILE A 18 -44.80 -5.10 -9.48
C ILE A 18 -43.96 -5.59 -10.67
N LEU A 19 -44.60 -6.22 -11.67
CA LEU A 19 -43.92 -6.67 -12.89
C LEU A 19 -43.33 -5.51 -13.69
N LEU A 20 -44.02 -4.36 -13.75
CA LEU A 20 -43.52 -3.16 -14.43
C LEU A 20 -42.28 -2.57 -13.73
N LEU A 21 -42.27 -2.56 -12.39
CA LEU A 21 -41.16 -2.06 -11.58
C LEU A 21 -39.89 -2.92 -11.70
N ILE A 22 -40.05 -4.24 -11.81
CA ILE A 22 -38.92 -5.17 -12.00
C ILE A 22 -38.29 -4.99 -13.39
N LEU A 23 -39.09 -4.65 -14.41
CA LEU A 23 -38.61 -4.46 -15.79
C LEU A 23 -37.79 -3.18 -15.98
N THR A 24 -37.95 -2.18 -15.11
CA THR A 24 -37.27 -0.87 -15.21
C THR A 24 -35.96 -0.78 -14.42
N LEU A 25 -35.51 -1.84 -13.75
CA LEU A 25 -34.18 -1.85 -13.13
C LEU A 25 -33.13 -1.87 -14.26
N PRO A 26 -32.35 -0.80 -14.47
CA PRO A 26 -31.32 -0.84 -15.49
C PRO A 26 -30.26 -1.84 -15.04
N ILE A 27 -30.17 -2.96 -15.75
CA ILE A 27 -28.98 -3.82 -15.74
C ILE A 27 -27.88 -3.03 -16.44
N SER A 28 -27.28 -2.11 -15.72
CA SER A 28 -26.08 -1.41 -16.15
C SER A 28 -25.16 -1.26 -14.96
N CYS A 29 -24.79 -2.42 -14.41
CA CYS A 29 -23.43 -2.58 -13.94
C CYS A 29 -22.65 -3.21 -15.10
N SER A 30 -22.27 -2.39 -16.08
CA SER A 30 -21.15 -2.77 -16.94
C SER A 30 -19.91 -2.67 -16.06
N ILE A 31 -19.62 -3.78 -15.36
CA ILE A 31 -18.30 -3.97 -14.79
C ILE A 31 -17.40 -4.16 -15.99
N ASN A 32 -16.83 -3.06 -16.48
CA ASN A 32 -15.63 -3.11 -17.29
C ASN A 32 -14.55 -3.72 -16.40
N ASN A 33 -14.51 -5.04 -16.34
CA ASN A 33 -13.32 -5.79 -15.99
C ASN A 33 -12.32 -5.47 -17.10
N LYS A 34 -11.66 -4.32 -17.00
CA LYS A 34 -10.33 -4.18 -17.59
C LYS A 34 -9.59 -5.40 -17.06
N SER A 35 -9.27 -6.31 -17.96
CA SER A 35 -8.41 -7.44 -17.66
C SER A 35 -7.14 -6.83 -17.08
N THR A 36 -7.07 -6.79 -15.76
CA THR A 36 -5.81 -6.60 -15.07
C THR A 36 -5.06 -7.87 -15.44
N ASN A 37 -4.07 -7.74 -16.31
CA ASN A 37 -3.05 -8.75 -16.47
C ASN A 37 -2.50 -9.01 -15.06
N SER A 38 -3.04 -10.01 -14.37
CA SER A 38 -2.54 -10.40 -13.07
C SER A 38 -1.27 -11.17 -13.33
N LEU A 39 -0.15 -10.46 -13.42
CA LEU A 39 1.15 -11.09 -13.43
C LEU A 39 1.34 -11.73 -12.06
N MET A 40 1.23 -13.06 -12.00
CA MET A 40 1.62 -13.80 -10.82
C MET A 40 3.15 -13.80 -10.77
N ILE A 41 3.71 -12.90 -9.97
CA ILE A 41 5.15 -12.76 -9.80
C ILE A 41 5.59 -13.83 -8.82
N THR A 42 6.16 -14.91 -9.35
CA THR A 42 6.82 -15.92 -8.52
C THR A 42 8.12 -15.35 -7.97
N TYR A 43 8.45 -15.69 -6.72
CA TYR A 43 9.64 -15.26 -5.96
C TYR A 43 11.00 -15.31 -6.71
N ASN A 44 11.08 -16.05 -7.81
CA ASN A 44 12.33 -16.30 -8.55
C ASN A 44 12.56 -15.40 -9.78
N ASN A 45 11.66 -14.47 -10.13
CA ASN A 45 11.84 -13.64 -11.32
C ASN A 45 11.34 -12.19 -11.15
N TYR A 46 11.89 -11.49 -10.16
CA TYR A 46 11.67 -10.06 -9.94
C TYR A 46 12.06 -9.21 -11.17
N GLU A 47 13.00 -9.64 -12.01
CA GLU A 47 13.41 -8.88 -13.19
C GLU A 47 12.30 -8.73 -14.25
N SER A 48 11.25 -9.55 -14.20
CA SER A 48 10.10 -9.38 -15.09
C SER A 48 9.16 -8.27 -14.61
N LEU A 49 9.14 -7.97 -13.30
CA LEU A 49 8.39 -6.85 -12.72
C LEU A 49 8.89 -5.51 -13.23
N SER A 50 10.22 -5.31 -13.21
CA SER A 50 10.83 -4.03 -13.63
C SER A 50 10.49 -3.68 -15.07
N ARG A 51 10.32 -4.69 -15.94
CA ARG A 51 9.94 -4.50 -17.35
C ARG A 51 8.49 -4.08 -17.56
N LEU A 52 7.60 -4.38 -16.62
CA LEU A 52 6.20 -3.95 -16.69
C LEU A 52 5.98 -2.53 -16.20
N ILE A 53 6.96 -1.97 -15.48
CA ILE A 53 6.89 -0.63 -14.89
C ILE A 53 7.70 0.29 -15.79
N ASP A 54 7.02 0.90 -16.77
CA ASP A 54 7.62 1.89 -17.66
C ASP A 54 7.80 3.26 -16.97
N SER A 55 8.45 4.19 -17.67
CA SER A 55 8.78 5.52 -17.14
C SER A 55 7.57 6.43 -16.91
N SER A 56 6.37 6.07 -17.37
CA SER A 56 5.14 6.82 -17.10
C SER A 56 4.55 6.49 -15.72
N VAL A 57 4.95 5.37 -15.11
CA VAL A 57 4.50 4.97 -13.78
C VAL A 57 5.23 5.78 -12.71
N GLN A 58 4.47 6.60 -11.98
CA GLN A 58 5.02 7.47 -10.93
C GLN A 58 4.89 6.89 -9.53
N ILE A 59 3.94 5.98 -9.30
CA ILE A 59 3.62 5.43 -7.99
C ILE A 59 3.37 3.92 -8.14
N VAL A 60 4.00 3.13 -7.26
CA VAL A 60 3.80 1.69 -7.17
C VAL A 60 3.39 1.34 -5.74
N GLY A 61 2.22 0.74 -5.58
CA GLY A 61 1.75 0.20 -4.30
C GLY A 61 2.16 -1.25 -4.14
N ILE A 62 2.74 -1.62 -2.99
CA ILE A 62 3.14 -3.00 -2.67
C ILE A 62 2.34 -3.47 -1.46
N GLY A 63 1.24 -4.17 -1.71
CA GLY A 63 0.40 -4.73 -0.65
C GLY A 63 0.98 -6.01 -0.04
N ALA A 64 0.52 -6.34 1.16
CA ALA A 64 0.79 -7.61 1.84
C ALA A 64 -0.50 -8.43 1.94
N ALA A 65 -0.42 -9.74 1.66
CA ALA A 65 -1.55 -10.64 1.87
C ALA A 65 -1.81 -10.92 3.37
N THR A 66 -0.76 -10.81 4.18
CA THR A 66 -0.77 -10.99 5.64
C THR A 66 0.26 -10.06 6.27
N HIS A 67 -0.01 -9.48 7.43
CA HIS A 67 1.00 -8.73 8.18
C HIS A 67 2.01 -9.68 8.84
N GLY A 68 3.29 -9.31 8.81
CA GLY A 68 4.31 -9.87 9.69
C GLY A 68 4.79 -11.29 9.37
N SER A 69 4.64 -11.78 8.13
CA SER A 69 5.36 -12.98 7.71
C SER A 69 6.74 -12.62 7.14
N ASN A 70 7.75 -13.42 7.49
CA ASN A 70 9.14 -13.20 7.07
C ASN A 70 9.26 -13.15 5.53
N GLU A 71 8.44 -13.92 4.83
CA GLU A 71 8.41 -14.00 3.37
C GLU A 71 7.82 -12.73 2.74
N VAL A 72 6.81 -12.13 3.38
CA VAL A 72 6.20 -10.87 2.90
C VAL A 72 7.18 -9.73 3.03
N ASP A 73 7.84 -9.59 4.18
CA ASP A 73 8.83 -8.52 4.40
C ASP A 73 10.01 -8.66 3.43
N LEU A 74 10.48 -9.89 3.20
CA LEU A 74 11.53 -10.17 2.24
C LEU A 74 11.11 -9.77 0.82
N TYR A 75 9.90 -10.16 0.40
CA TYR A 75 9.35 -9.79 -0.91
C TYR A 75 9.23 -8.27 -1.07
N GLN A 76 8.66 -7.56 -0.09
CA GLN A 76 8.48 -6.11 -0.16
C GLN A 76 9.82 -5.38 -0.28
N THR A 77 10.81 -5.78 0.53
CA THR A 77 12.14 -5.15 0.52
C THR A 77 12.93 -5.46 -0.75
N ASP A 78 12.83 -6.67 -1.31
CA ASP A 78 13.49 -7.03 -2.57
C ASP A 78 12.86 -6.35 -3.79
N VAL A 79 11.54 -6.26 -3.84
CA VAL A 79 10.84 -5.48 -4.89
C VAL A 79 11.22 -4.00 -4.78
N ALA A 80 11.26 -3.43 -3.57
CA ALA A 80 11.67 -2.04 -3.40
C ALA A 80 13.10 -1.80 -3.93
N LYS A 81 14.08 -2.66 -3.59
CA LYS A 81 15.45 -2.58 -4.14
C LYS A 81 15.47 -2.67 -5.66
N LEU A 82 14.66 -3.56 -6.26
CA LEU A 82 14.55 -3.69 -7.71
C LEU A 82 14.07 -2.36 -8.34
N LEU A 83 12.98 -1.79 -7.83
CA LEU A 83 12.40 -0.55 -8.35
C LEU A 83 13.36 0.63 -8.22
N ILE A 84 14.09 0.71 -7.11
CA ILE A 84 15.10 1.75 -6.89
C ILE A 84 16.25 1.62 -7.91
N ASN A 85 16.78 0.41 -8.09
CA ASN A 85 17.94 0.18 -8.94
C ASN A 85 17.62 0.20 -10.44
N LYS A 86 16.45 -0.30 -10.84
CA LYS A 86 16.10 -0.51 -12.26
C LYS A 86 15.17 0.56 -12.82
N ASN A 87 14.25 1.06 -12.01
CA ASN A 87 13.20 1.97 -12.44
C ASN A 87 13.39 3.40 -11.90
N GLY A 88 14.40 3.64 -11.06
CA GLY A 88 14.78 4.99 -10.61
C GLY A 88 13.87 5.57 -9.53
N PHE A 89 13.10 4.75 -8.81
CA PHE A 89 12.32 5.24 -7.67
C PHE A 89 13.23 5.70 -6.53
N ARG A 90 12.84 6.80 -5.87
CA ARG A 90 13.63 7.46 -4.81
C ARG A 90 12.82 7.91 -3.61
N THR A 91 11.53 7.57 -3.56
CA THR A 91 10.67 7.91 -2.43
C THR A 91 9.88 6.68 -2.04
N ILE A 92 9.99 6.32 -0.77
CA ILE A 92 9.37 5.16 -0.16
C ILE A 92 8.36 5.67 0.87
N LEU A 93 7.14 5.16 0.81
CA LEU A 93 6.10 5.37 1.82
C LEU A 93 5.82 4.03 2.49
N ILE A 94 5.96 3.96 3.82
CA ILE A 94 5.66 2.75 4.60
C ILE A 94 4.39 2.93 5.45
N GLU A 95 3.63 1.85 5.60
CA GLU A 95 2.46 1.78 6.47
C GLU A 95 2.93 1.56 7.92
N SER A 96 3.28 2.67 8.58
CA SER A 96 3.85 2.70 9.93
C SER A 96 3.62 4.10 10.52
N ALA A 97 3.82 4.26 11.83
CA ALA A 97 3.53 5.51 12.52
C ALA A 97 4.40 6.65 12.00
N TYR A 98 3.89 7.88 12.03
CA TYR A 98 4.64 9.07 11.60
C TYR A 98 6.00 9.20 12.29
N GLN A 99 6.07 8.88 13.59
CA GLN A 99 7.30 8.91 14.38
C GLN A 99 8.35 7.93 13.84
N ASP A 100 7.93 6.74 13.41
CA ASP A 100 8.84 5.76 12.81
C ASP A 100 9.46 6.31 11.53
N GLY A 101 8.65 6.99 10.71
CA GLY A 101 9.11 7.68 9.50
C GLY A 101 10.17 8.74 9.80
N LEU A 102 10.02 9.51 10.88
CA LEU A 102 11.04 10.49 11.31
C LEU A 102 12.33 9.80 11.74
N ILE A 103 12.23 8.74 12.55
CA ILE A 103 13.38 7.99 13.07
C ILE A 103 14.16 7.37 11.91
N ILE A 104 13.49 6.64 11.01
CA ILE A 104 14.11 5.97 9.87
C ILE A 104 14.60 6.98 8.84
N GLY A 105 13.79 8.00 8.55
CA GLY A 105 14.15 9.06 7.59
C GLY A 105 15.44 9.76 7.97
N ASN A 106 15.65 10.05 9.26
CA ASN A 106 16.92 10.58 9.75
C ASN A 106 18.05 9.55 9.69
N TYR A 107 17.76 8.31 10.10
CA TYR A 107 18.73 7.22 10.12
C TYR A 107 19.37 6.96 8.75
N ILE A 108 18.57 6.90 7.68
CA ILE A 108 19.06 6.58 6.32
C ILE A 108 19.88 7.69 5.67
N HIS A 109 19.91 8.90 6.24
CA HIS A 109 20.75 10.01 5.76
C HIS A 109 21.95 10.30 6.66
N SER A 110 21.98 9.73 7.88
CA SER A 110 23.02 10.03 8.85
C SER A 110 24.33 9.29 8.55
N LYS A 111 25.45 10.01 8.51
CA LYS A 111 26.80 9.43 8.43
C LYS A 111 27.20 8.68 9.69
N GLU A 112 26.69 9.11 10.83
CA GLU A 112 26.93 8.49 12.13
C GLU A 112 25.73 7.64 12.54
N VAL A 113 25.99 6.50 13.19
CA VAL A 113 24.94 5.63 13.71
C VAL A 113 24.66 6.05 15.14
N ASN A 114 23.52 6.71 15.38
CA ASN A 114 23.02 6.92 16.73
C ASN A 114 22.54 5.56 17.29
N THR A 115 23.23 5.04 18.31
CA THR A 115 22.95 3.70 18.88
C THR A 115 21.49 3.56 19.33
N LYS A 116 20.94 4.59 19.99
CA LYS A 116 19.56 4.59 20.47
C LYS A 116 18.54 4.55 19.32
N THR A 117 18.81 5.26 18.23
CA THR A 117 18.00 5.21 17.00
C THR A 117 18.05 3.82 16.37
N LYS A 118 19.25 3.24 16.28
CA LYS A 118 19.44 1.89 15.73
C LYS A 118 18.70 0.84 16.57
N GLU A 119 18.82 0.90 17.90
CA GLU A 119 18.10 0.02 18.82
C GLU A 119 16.59 0.14 18.65
N LEU A 120 16.04 1.36 18.56
CA LEU A 120 14.61 1.56 18.32
C LEU A 120 14.17 0.90 17.00
N ILE A 121 14.94 1.07 15.92
CA ILE A 121 14.65 0.45 14.63
C ILE A 121 14.66 -1.09 14.76
N GLU A 122 15.64 -1.66 15.45
CA GLU A 122 15.76 -3.12 15.65
C GLU A 122 14.65 -3.70 16.56
N ILE A 123 14.03 -2.88 17.42
CA ILE A 123 12.91 -3.28 18.28
C ILE A 123 11.59 -3.31 17.50
N TYR A 124 11.34 -2.30 16.65
CA TYR A 124 10.04 -2.12 16.01
C TYR A 124 9.92 -2.75 14.61
N PHE A 125 11.05 -3.07 13.98
CA PHE A 125 11.06 -3.60 12.61
C PHE A 125 11.68 -4.99 12.57
N SER A 126 11.18 -5.83 11.65
CA SER A 126 11.79 -7.13 11.39
C SER A 126 13.22 -6.97 10.87
N GLN A 127 14.04 -8.00 11.06
CA GLN A 127 15.43 -7.98 10.59
C GLN A 127 15.54 -7.67 9.08
N LYS A 128 14.54 -8.08 8.27
CA LYS A 128 14.51 -7.80 6.82
C LYS A 128 14.38 -6.31 6.53
N TYR A 129 13.52 -5.61 7.27
CA TYR A 129 13.41 -4.16 7.18
C TYR A 129 14.65 -3.46 7.74
N VAL A 130 15.22 -3.94 8.84
CA VAL A 130 16.49 -3.41 9.37
C VAL A 130 17.61 -3.50 8.32
N ASP A 131 17.77 -4.66 7.69
CA ASP A 131 18.75 -4.88 6.62
C ASP A 131 18.48 -3.98 5.41
N PHE A 132 17.20 -3.76 5.07
CA PHE A 132 16.79 -2.87 4.01
C PHE A 132 17.10 -1.39 4.33
N PHE A 133 16.84 -0.92 5.54
CA PHE A 133 17.18 0.44 5.94
C PHE A 133 18.69 0.67 5.96
N ASN A 134 19.47 -0.32 6.40
CA ASN A 134 20.93 -0.30 6.27
C ASN A 134 21.38 -0.22 4.80
N TRP A 135 20.73 -0.97 3.91
CA TRP A 135 21.02 -0.91 2.49
C TRP A 135 20.71 0.48 1.90
N ILE A 136 19.56 1.08 2.23
CA ILE A 136 19.22 2.45 1.82
C ILE A 136 20.25 3.45 2.35
N ARG A 137 20.63 3.32 3.63
CA ARG A 137 21.62 4.18 4.25
C ARG A 137 22.95 4.13 3.50
N ASN A 138 23.43 2.93 3.17
CA ASN A 138 24.66 2.77 2.41
C ASN A 138 24.53 3.39 1.02
N PHE A 139 23.41 3.15 0.32
CA PHE A 139 23.12 3.78 -0.97
C PHE A 139 23.18 5.31 -0.87
N ASN A 140 22.51 5.92 0.11
CA ASN A 140 22.48 7.38 0.27
C ASN A 140 23.84 8.01 0.62
N LEU A 141 24.70 7.25 1.30
CA LEU A 141 26.03 7.71 1.72
C LEU A 141 27.07 7.61 0.61
N GLU A 142 26.79 6.88 -0.47
CA GLU A 142 27.65 6.89 -1.66
C GLU A 142 27.66 8.27 -2.33
N ASP A 143 28.85 8.76 -2.68
CA ASP A 143 29.03 10.10 -3.25
C ASP A 143 28.24 10.31 -4.55
N THR A 144 28.03 9.25 -5.32
CA THR A 144 27.26 9.25 -6.57
C THR A 144 25.78 9.59 -6.37
N ASN A 145 25.24 9.38 -5.17
CA ASN A 145 23.81 9.50 -4.88
C ASN A 145 23.45 10.78 -4.13
N LYS A 146 24.42 11.65 -3.81
CA LYS A 146 24.22 12.89 -3.04
C LYS A 146 23.14 13.83 -3.59
N ASN A 147 22.99 13.88 -4.91
CA ASN A 147 22.03 14.77 -5.58
C ASN A 147 20.67 14.11 -5.81
N ASP A 148 20.54 12.81 -5.56
CA ASP A 148 19.30 12.05 -5.73
C ASP A 148 19.18 10.92 -4.68
N PRO A 149 19.14 11.27 -3.37
CA PRO A 149 19.05 10.29 -2.31
C PRO A 149 17.64 9.69 -2.23
N ILE A 150 17.55 8.47 -1.72
CA ILE A 150 16.31 7.82 -1.35
C ILE A 150 15.75 8.49 -0.10
N ARG A 151 14.48 8.89 -0.16
CA ARG A 151 13.70 9.41 0.96
C ARG A 151 12.69 8.39 1.44
N LEU A 152 12.49 8.30 2.74
CA LEU A 152 11.50 7.40 3.35
C LEU A 152 10.60 8.21 4.28
N PHE A 153 9.29 8.00 4.14
CA PHE A 153 8.28 8.56 5.01
C PHE A 153 7.32 7.45 5.46
N ALA A 154 6.67 7.67 6.60
CA ALA A 154 5.63 6.79 7.10
C ALA A 154 4.27 7.51 6.99
N ILE A 155 3.24 6.77 6.57
CA ILE A 155 1.94 7.35 6.18
C ILE A 155 0.76 6.82 6.99
N ASP A 156 1.00 6.08 8.08
CA ASP A 156 -0.07 5.59 8.95
C ASP A 156 -0.32 6.55 10.13
N ARG A 157 -1.56 6.54 10.63
CA ARG A 157 -2.01 7.30 11.78
C ARG A 157 -1.93 6.46 13.03
N LEU A 158 -0.78 6.50 13.70
CA LEU A 158 -0.68 6.12 15.11
C LEU A 158 -0.28 7.35 15.95
N TYR A 159 -1.02 7.53 17.04
CA TYR A 159 -1.17 8.71 17.90
C TYR A 159 0.09 9.59 18.11
N PHE A 160 -0.10 10.92 18.06
CA PHE A 160 0.73 11.85 18.83
C PHE A 160 0.38 11.63 20.31
N ASN A 161 1.21 10.89 21.06
CA ASN A 161 1.20 11.07 22.50
C ASN A 161 1.74 12.47 22.77
N ASN A 162 0.96 13.29 23.48
CA ASN A 162 1.36 14.60 23.97
C ASN A 162 2.53 14.45 24.96
N ILE A 163 3.76 14.33 24.46
CA ILE A 163 4.98 14.49 25.26
C ILE A 163 5.33 15.97 25.30
N HIS A 164 4.49 16.74 26.00
CA HIS A 164 4.86 18.00 26.64
C HIS A 164 3.85 18.27 27.75
N GLN A 165 4.20 17.89 28.98
CA GLN A 165 3.96 18.66 30.21
C GLN A 165 4.55 17.88 31.40
N GLU A 166 5.85 18.06 31.62
CA GLU A 166 6.46 18.11 32.96
C GLU A 166 7.87 18.64 32.74
N ASP A 167 7.97 19.96 32.65
CA ASP A 167 9.15 20.77 32.95
C ASP A 167 8.70 22.24 32.98
N SER A 168 8.09 22.62 34.12
CA SER A 168 7.96 23.99 34.61
C SER A 168 7.94 23.97 36.13
#